data_AF-A0A963Y6U6-F1
#
_entry.id   AF-A0A963Y6U6-F1
#
_cell.length_a   1.000
_cell.length_b   1.000
_cell.length_c   1.000
_cell.angle_alpha   90.00
_cell.angle_beta   90.00
_cell.angle_gamma   90.00
#
_symmetry.space_group_name_H-M   'P 1'
#
loop_
_entity.id
_entity.type
_entity.pdbx_description
1 polymer ?
#
loop_
_entity_poly.entity_id
_entity_poly.type
_entity_poly.pdbx_seq_one_letter_code
_entity_poly.pdbx_strand_id
1 'polypeptide(L)' 'VIAVGNDAFTVLSNALPDVDVYKVRHPSYGGQNEFMESMRSLYNDALIEPEHDLFSAGNHAPGQVCQ' A
#
# COMPACT_ATOMS: atom_id res chain seq x y z
N VAL A 1 9.59 -8.99 -14.06
CA VAL A 1 9.19 -7.76 -13.31
C VAL A 1 8.21 -8.15 -12.22
N ILE A 2 8.27 -7.56 -11.03
CA ILE A 2 7.28 -7.82 -9.96
C ILE A 2 6.33 -6.62 -9.86
N ALA A 3 5.03 -6.86 -10.09
CA ALA A 3 3.99 -5.84 -9.98
C ALA A 3 3.23 -6.00 -8.67
N VAL A 4 3.23 -4.94 -7.85
CA VAL A 4 2.54 -4.92 -6.55
C VAL A 4 1.14 -4.36 -6.76
N GLY A 5 0.13 -5.22 -6.64
CA GLY A 5 -1.26 -4.84 -6.84
C GLY A 5 -1.79 -5.05 -8.26
N ASN A 6 -3.12 -5.04 -8.35
CA ASN A 6 -3.81 -5.39 -9.60
C ASN A 6 -3.65 -4.30 -10.67
N ASP A 7 -3.61 -3.03 -10.26
CA ASP A 7 -3.49 -1.89 -11.16
C ASP A 7 -2.11 -1.88 -11.84
N ALA A 8 -1.03 -1.93 -11.04
CA ALA A 8 0.34 -2.03 -11.54
C ALA A 8 0.53 -3.23 -12.48
N PHE A 9 -0.03 -4.39 -12.12
CA PHE A 9 0.04 -5.58 -12.98
C PHE A 9 -0.66 -5.38 -14.33
N THR A 10 -1.84 -4.77 -14.33
CA THR A 10 -2.63 -4.52 -15.54
C THR A 10 -1.88 -3.57 -16.48
N VAL A 11 -1.33 -2.47 -15.95
CA VAL A 11 -0.55 -1.50 -16.73
C VAL A 11 0.71 -2.14 -17.31
N LEU A 12 1.49 -2.83 -16.47
CA LEU A 12 2.76 -3.43 -16.89
C LEU A 12 2.57 -4.56 -17.92
N SER A 13 1.54 -5.39 -17.76
CA SER A 13 1.27 -6.49 -18.71
C SER A 13 0.91 -5.96 -20.10
N ASN A 14 0.29 -4.79 -20.18
CA ASN A 14 -0.05 -4.15 -21.46
C ASN A 14 1.13 -3.39 -22.05
N ALA A 15 1.95 -2.75 -21.21
CA ALA A 15 3.08 -1.94 -21.67
C ALA A 15 4.29 -2.79 -22.09
N LEU A 16 4.46 -3.99 -21.51
CA LEU A 16 5.61 -4.85 -21.71
C LEU A 16 5.16 -6.29 -22.07
N PRO A 17 4.62 -6.52 -23.29
CA PRO A 17 4.05 -7.81 -23.68
C PRO A 17 5.07 -8.95 -23.74
N ASP A 18 6.34 -8.65 -24.00
CA ASP A 18 7.43 -9.65 -24.09
C ASP A 18 8.22 -9.85 -22.79
N VAL A 19 7.73 -9.30 -21.67
CA VAL A 19 8.39 -9.42 -20.36
C VAL A 19 7.49 -10.17 -19.39
N ASP A 20 8.05 -11.17 -18.72
CA ASP A 20 7.34 -11.86 -17.65
C ASP A 20 7.07 -10.91 -16.48
N VAL A 21 5.78 -10.59 -16.28
CA VAL A 21 5.29 -9.81 -15.15
C VAL A 21 4.66 -10.75 -14.12
N TYR A 22 5.16 -10.73 -12.89
CA TYR A 22 4.63 -11.52 -11.78
C TYR A 22 3.86 -10.62 -10.83
N LYS A 23 2.60 -10.99 -10.55
CA LYS A 23 1.74 -10.23 -9.64
C LYS A 23 1.96 -10.66 -8.20
N VAL A 24 2.09 -9.68 -7.31
CA VAL A 24 1.96 -9.88 -5.86
C VAL A 24 0.80 -9.07 -5.32
N ARG A 25 0.18 -9.56 -4.23
CA ARG A 25 -0.95 -8.88 -3.58
C ARG A 25 -0.47 -7.53 -3.04
N HIS A 26 -1.14 -6.44 -3.40
CA HIS A 26 -0.85 -5.14 -2.79
C HIS A 26 -1.18 -5.23 -1.30
N PRO A 27 -0.31 -4.76 -0.39
CA PRO A 27 -0.53 -4.94 1.04
C PRO A 27 -1.84 -4.32 1.54
N SER A 28 -2.32 -3.25 0.90
CA SER A 28 -3.62 -2.63 1.25
C SER A 28 -4.86 -3.33 0.69
N TYR A 29 -4.72 -4.34 -0.19
CA TYR A 29 -5.86 -5.01 -0.84
C TYR A 29 -6.39 -6.15 0.05
N GLY A 30 -7.52 -5.94 0.71
CA GLY A 30 -8.02 -6.74 1.85
C GLY A 30 -8.60 -5.85 2.97
N GLY A 31 -8.26 -4.56 2.93
CA GLY A 31 -8.60 -3.59 3.93
C GLY A 31 -7.35 -3.19 4.68
N GLN A 32 -7.13 -1.87 4.78
CA GLN A 32 -6.05 -1.28 5.56
C GLN A 32 -5.96 -1.90 6.97
N ASN A 33 -7.11 -2.22 7.56
CA ASN A 33 -7.19 -2.81 8.89
C ASN A 33 -6.49 -4.18 8.98
N GLU A 34 -6.78 -5.13 8.09
CA GLU A 34 -6.15 -6.47 8.12
C GLU A 34 -4.63 -6.38 7.94
N PHE A 35 -4.18 -5.48 7.06
CA PHE A 35 -2.76 -5.21 6.83
C PHE A 35 -2.08 -4.64 8.07
N MET A 36 -2.69 -3.61 8.67
CA MET A 36 -2.16 -2.97 9.87
C MET A 36 -2.18 -3.91 11.06
N GLU A 37 -3.19 -4.77 11.21
CA GLU A 37 -3.24 -5.82 12.22
C GLU A 37 -2.12 -6.84 12.04
N SER A 38 -1.90 -7.31 10.81
CA SER A 38 -0.82 -8.24 10.50
C SER A 38 0.56 -7.62 10.78
N MET A 39 0.76 -6.36 10.39
CA MET A 39 1.99 -5.61 10.66
C MET A 39 2.21 -5.40 12.16
N ARG A 40 1.19 -4.99 12.90
CA ARG A 40 1.27 -4.86 14.36
C ARG A 40 1.62 -6.19 15.02
N SER A 41 1.01 -7.29 14.57
CA SER A 41 1.31 -8.62 15.10
C SER A 41 2.74 -9.07 14.82
N LEU A 42 3.31 -8.75 13.64
CA LEU A 42 4.65 -9.17 13.26
C LEU A 42 5.75 -8.32 13.91
N TYR A 43 5.48 -7.04 14.12
CA TYR A 43 6.48 -6.06 14.58
C TYR A 43 6.20 -5.52 15.99
N ASN A 44 5.38 -6.23 16.78
CA ASN A 44 4.83 -5.78 18.07
C ASN A 44 5.89 -5.31 19.09
N ASP A 45 7.13 -5.79 19.00
CA ASP A 45 8.24 -5.42 19.90
C ASP A 45 9.28 -4.47 19.27
N ALA A 46 9.17 -4.16 17.97
CA ALA A 46 10.20 -3.44 17.21
C ALA A 46 9.78 -2.03 16.74
N LEU A 47 8.48 -1.68 16.80
CA LEU A 47 8.00 -0.35 16.43
C LEU A 47 8.17 0.62 17.61
N ILE A 48 9.41 1.04 17.85
CA ILE A 48 9.73 2.15 18.74
C ILE A 48 9.30 3.45 18.04
N GLU A 49 8.11 3.94 18.42
CA GLU A 49 7.59 5.31 18.22
C GLU A 49 7.28 5.78 16.77
N PRO A 50 6.36 6.77 16.61
CA PRO A 50 5.38 6.75 15.55
C PRO A 50 5.94 7.37 14.28
N GLU A 51 6.40 6.53 13.36
CA GLU A 51 6.62 7.00 12.01
C GLU A 51 5.25 7.36 11.40
N HIS A 52 5.23 8.49 10.69
CA HIS A 52 4.06 9.08 10.05
C HIS A 52 3.16 7.99 9.46
N ASP A 53 1.89 7.97 9.86
CA ASP A 53 0.95 7.02 9.27
C ASP A 53 0.71 7.38 7.80
N LEU A 54 1.53 6.80 6.93
CA LEU A 54 1.53 6.99 5.48
C LEU A 54 0.22 6.52 4.83
N PHE A 55 -0.61 5.78 5.57
CA PHE A 55 -1.87 5.24 5.08
C PHE A 55 -3.08 6.02 5.61
N SER A 56 -2.94 6.85 6.64
CA SER A 56 -4.00 7.70 7.20
C SER A 56 -4.19 9.05 6.49
N ALA A 57 -3.45 9.32 5.41
CA ALA A 57 -3.51 10.58 4.65
C ALA A 57 -4.84 10.83 3.88
N GLY A 58 -5.95 10.26 4.33
CA GLY A 58 -7.29 10.40 3.74
C GLY A 58 -8.32 11.13 4.61
N ASN A 59 -8.06 11.40 5.89
CA ASN A 59 -8.97 12.19 6.72
C ASN A 59 -8.63 13.68 6.62
N HIS A 60 -9.08 14.30 5.52
CA HIS A 60 -9.14 15.74 5.40
C HIS A 60 -9.97 16.30 6.56
N ALA A 61 -9.32 16.92 7.54
CA ALA A 61 -10.01 17.79 8.49
C ALA A 61 -10.67 18.93 7.69
N PRO A 62 -11.96 19.24 7.91
CA PRO A 62 -12.61 20.32 7.20
C PRO A 62 -11.99 21.64 7.64
N GLY A 63 -11.15 22.26 6.80
CA GLY A 63 -10.73 23.65 7.05
C GLY A 63 -9.37 24.13 6.57
N GLN A 64 -8.58 23.39 5.79
CA GLN A 64 -7.34 23.96 5.24
C GLN A 64 -7.48 24.32 3.77
N VAL A 65 -7.65 25.63 3.57
CA VAL A 65 -7.62 26.35 2.30
C VAL A 65 -6.29 26.09 1.60
N CYS A 66 -6.33 25.58 0.38
CA CYS A 66 -5.16 25.50 -0.49
C CYS A 66 -4.82 26.91 -0.99
N GLN A 67 -3.60 27.36 -0.73
CA GLN A 67 -2.94 28.45 -1.46
C GLN A 67 -2.09 27.83 -2.56
#